data_AF-A0A5E4K4W2-F1
#
_entry.id   AF-A0A5E4K4W2-F1
#
_cell.length_a   1.000
_cell.length_b   1.000
_cell.length_c   1.000
_cell.angle_alpha   90.00
_cell.angle_beta   90.00
_cell.angle_gamma   90.00
#
_symmetry.space_group_name_H-M   'P 1'
#
loop_
_entity.id
_entity.type
_entity.pdbx_description
1 polymer ?
#
loop_
_entity_poly.entity_id
_entity_poly.type
_entity_poly.pdbx_seq_one_letter_code
_entity_poly.pdbx_strand_id
1 'polypeptide(L)'
;MSNLVYERLHSNLVKLKLNTVGTILDNYLEIAAKEGKTTMEVLDYLIDQEKHAKDASSRETRMKLAGFPAKKRLEDFNFEFQPSIDKAVIGDLALLRFIYNAENVVFLGPPGVGKSHLAVAIGIEAVQAGLSVYFANAGILILDFATSTKFR
;
A
#
# COMPACT_ATOMS: atom_id res chain seq x y z
N MET A 1 38.94 -17.58 -4.13
CA MET A 1 38.26 -17.27 -2.85
C MET A 1 37.02 -16.39 -3.01
N SER A 2 36.79 -15.74 -4.16
CA SER A 2 35.65 -14.86 -4.43
C SER A 2 34.33 -15.58 -4.79
N ASN A 3 34.39 -16.73 -5.47
CA ASN A 3 33.17 -17.35 -6.03
C ASN A 3 32.24 -17.98 -4.97
N LEU A 4 32.79 -18.66 -3.96
CA LEU A 4 32.00 -19.25 -2.86
C LEU A 4 31.25 -18.20 -2.02
N VAL A 5 31.86 -17.02 -1.82
CA VAL A 5 31.21 -15.92 -1.09
C VAL A 5 30.09 -15.33 -1.93
N TYR A 6 30.32 -15.15 -3.22
CA TYR A 6 29.36 -14.64 -4.19
C TYR A 6 28.14 -15.57 -4.32
N GLU A 7 28.37 -16.87 -4.51
CA GLU A 7 27.30 -17.87 -4.58
C GLU A 7 26.48 -17.92 -3.29
N ARG A 8 27.14 -17.88 -2.13
CA ARG A 8 26.45 -17.85 -0.83
C ARG A 8 25.62 -16.58 -0.65
N LEU A 9 26.14 -15.43 -1.10
CA LEU A 9 25.42 -14.16 -1.05
C LEU A 9 24.14 -14.25 -1.89
N HIS A 10 24.24 -14.64 -3.16
CA HIS A 10 23.09 -14.78 -4.05
C HIS A 10 22.06 -15.79 -3.52
N SER A 11 22.52 -16.94 -2.99
CA SER A 11 21.64 -17.92 -2.35
C SER A 11 20.88 -17.33 -1.16
N ASN A 12 21.55 -16.54 -0.32
CA ASN A 12 20.92 -15.85 0.81
C ASN A 12 19.93 -14.77 0.35
N LEU A 13 20.25 -13.99 -0.68
CA LEU A 13 19.35 -12.98 -1.24
C LEU A 13 18.05 -13.61 -1.72
N VAL A 14 18.14 -14.72 -2.45
CA VAL A 14 16.96 -15.48 -2.91
C VAL A 14 16.15 -16.03 -1.73
N LYS A 15 16.81 -16.65 -0.74
CA LYS A 15 16.14 -17.23 0.44
C LYS A 15 15.43 -16.19 1.29
N LEU A 16 16.00 -14.99 1.42
CA LEU A 16 15.43 -13.85 2.14
C LEU A 16 14.46 -13.01 1.31
N LYS A 17 14.25 -13.39 0.04
CA LYS A 17 13.43 -12.64 -0.94
C LYS A 17 13.90 -11.19 -1.06
N LEU A 18 15.21 -10.98 -1.16
CA LEU A 18 15.87 -9.69 -1.41
C LEU A 18 16.10 -9.54 -2.92
N ASN A 19 14.99 -9.52 -3.67
CA ASN A 19 15.02 -9.69 -5.12
C ASN A 19 15.62 -8.46 -5.81
N THR A 20 15.35 -7.27 -5.29
CA THR A 20 15.87 -6.01 -5.82
C THR A 20 17.37 -5.95 -5.62
N VAL A 21 17.86 -6.26 -4.42
CA VAL A 21 19.31 -6.35 -4.16
C VAL A 21 19.97 -7.31 -5.13
N GLY A 22 19.44 -8.53 -5.27
CA GLY A 22 20.00 -9.52 -6.19
C GLY A 22 20.05 -9.07 -7.65
N THR A 23 19.15 -8.17 -8.06
CA THR A 23 19.10 -7.62 -9.42
C THR A 23 20.08 -6.47 -9.63
N ILE A 24 20.28 -5.61 -8.62
CA ILE A 24 21.06 -4.37 -8.77
C ILE A 24 22.50 -4.47 -8.22
N LEU A 25 22.81 -5.53 -7.47
CA LEU A 25 24.05 -5.68 -6.72
C LEU A 25 25.30 -5.44 -7.58
N ASP A 26 25.46 -6.17 -8.68
CA ASP A 26 26.69 -6.13 -9.48
C ASP A 26 26.90 -4.76 -10.12
N ASN A 27 25.84 -4.22 -10.74
CA ASN A 27 25.84 -2.89 -11.33
C ASN A 27 26.19 -1.80 -10.31
N TYR A 28 25.63 -1.90 -9.10
CA TYR A 28 25.85 -0.89 -8.07
C TYR A 28 27.23 -0.99 -7.43
N LEU A 29 27.79 -2.20 -7.28
CA LEU A 29 29.16 -2.38 -6.81
C LEU A 29 30.19 -1.75 -7.76
N GLU A 30 29.95 -1.84 -9.08
CA GLU A 30 30.81 -1.16 -10.07
C GLU A 30 30.76 0.37 -9.94
N ILE A 31 29.56 0.93 -9.72
CA ILE A 31 29.37 2.38 -9.50
C ILE A 31 30.05 2.80 -8.20
N ALA A 32 29.82 2.07 -7.11
CA ALA A 32 30.39 2.32 -5.81
C ALA A 32 31.92 2.30 -5.83
N ALA A 33 32.53 1.37 -6.57
CA ALA A 33 33.98 1.31 -6.74
C ALA A 33 34.54 2.53 -7.49
N LYS A 34 33.82 3.02 -8.52
CA LYS A 34 34.22 4.24 -9.27
C LYS A 34 34.08 5.51 -8.44
N GLU A 35 33.03 5.59 -7.62
CA GLU A 35 32.73 6.76 -6.80
C GLU A 35 33.45 6.76 -5.44
N GLY A 36 34.18 5.69 -5.11
CA GLY A 36 34.86 5.56 -3.82
C GLY A 36 33.92 5.44 -2.63
N LYS A 37 32.73 4.86 -2.84
CA LYS A 37 31.72 4.66 -1.78
C LYS A 37 32.23 3.68 -0.74
N THR A 38 31.97 4.00 0.52
CA THR A 38 32.26 3.14 1.65
C THR A 38 31.33 1.92 1.66
N THR A 39 31.74 0.83 2.31
CA THR A 39 30.89 -0.36 2.46
C THR A 39 29.56 -0.05 3.15
N MET A 40 29.53 0.90 4.08
CA MET A 40 28.31 1.33 4.75
C MET A 40 27.34 2.02 3.80
N GLU A 41 27.82 2.93 2.95
CA GLU A 41 26.98 3.57 1.92
C GLU A 41 26.43 2.55 0.93
N VAL A 42 27.24 1.55 0.57
CA VAL A 42 26.79 0.49 -0.35
C VAL A 42 25.66 -0.32 0.29
N LEU A 43 25.84 -0.74 1.54
CA LEU A 43 24.84 -1.53 2.24
C LEU A 43 23.55 -0.73 2.48
N ASP A 44 23.67 0.53 2.89
CA ASP A 44 22.53 1.43 3.10
C ASP A 44 21.68 1.55 1.83
N TYR A 45 22.31 1.88 0.69
CA TYR A 45 21.60 2.01 -0.58
C TYR A 45 20.90 0.71 -1.01
N LEU A 46 21.61 -0.42 -0.97
CA LEU A 46 21.03 -1.71 -1.40
C LEU A 46 19.81 -2.08 -0.55
N ILE A 47 19.91 -1.93 0.77
CA ILE A 47 18.81 -2.25 1.69
C ILE A 47 17.65 -1.27 1.53
N ASP A 48 17.93 0.01 1.30
CA ASP A 48 16.89 1.02 1.06
C ASP A 48 16.11 0.75 -0.24
N GLN A 49 16.81 0.40 -1.33
CA GLN A 49 16.16 0.01 -2.59
C GLN A 49 15.27 -1.23 -2.43
N GLU A 50 15.71 -2.22 -1.66
CA GLU A 50 14.91 -3.41 -1.36
C GLU A 50 13.67 -3.07 -0.55
N LYS A 51 13.83 -2.26 0.50
CA LYS A 51 12.72 -1.79 1.32
C LYS A 51 11.67 -1.07 0.48
N HIS A 52 12.09 -0.14 -0.37
CA HIS A 52 11.20 0.60 -1.27
C HIS A 52 10.42 -0.33 -2.21
N ALA A 53 11.08 -1.32 -2.81
CA ALA A 53 10.44 -2.30 -3.67
C ALA A 53 9.44 -3.18 -2.92
N LYS A 54 9.79 -3.64 -1.72
CA LYS A 54 8.89 -4.43 -0.87
C LYS A 54 7.68 -3.62 -0.43
N ASP A 55 7.86 -2.37 -0.04
CA ASP A 55 6.77 -1.48 0.35
C ASP A 55 5.80 -1.24 -0.82
N ALA A 56 6.34 -1.04 -2.04
CA ALA A 56 5.52 -0.90 -3.25
C ALA A 56 4.72 -2.17 -3.56
N SER A 57 5.36 -3.34 -3.54
CA SER A 57 4.71 -4.63 -3.76
C SER A 57 3.63 -4.93 -2.69
N SER A 58 3.92 -4.59 -1.44
CA SER A 58 2.99 -4.74 -0.32
C SER A 58 1.76 -3.86 -0.49
N ARG A 59 1.94 -2.59 -0.89
CA ARG A 59 0.83 -1.68 -1.21
C ARG A 59 -0.01 -2.17 -2.39
N GLU A 60 0.63 -2.67 -3.45
CA GLU A 60 -0.09 -3.22 -4.61
C GLU A 60 -0.92 -4.45 -4.21
N THR A 61 -0.35 -5.33 -3.39
CA THR A 61 -1.04 -6.52 -2.88
C THR A 61 -2.24 -6.12 -2.03
N ARG A 62 -2.09 -5.19 -1.08
CA ARG A 62 -3.21 -4.67 -0.29
C ARG A 62 -4.27 -4.01 -1.17
N MET A 63 -3.88 -3.27 -2.19
CA MET A 63 -4.81 -2.63 -3.14
C MET A 63 -5.66 -3.67 -3.88
N LYS A 64 -5.06 -4.80 -4.29
CA LYS A 64 -5.78 -5.91 -4.92
C LYS A 64 -6.71 -6.61 -3.94
N LEU A 65 -6.24 -6.88 -2.73
CA LEU A 65 -7.01 -7.56 -1.69
C LEU A 65 -8.17 -6.72 -1.14
N ALA A 66 -8.08 -5.39 -1.22
CA ALA A 66 -9.13 -4.50 -0.74
C ALA A 66 -10.45 -4.64 -1.51
N GLY A 67 -10.43 -5.16 -2.74
CA GLY A 67 -11.65 -5.48 -3.49
C GLY A 67 -12.45 -4.27 -3.96
N PHE A 68 -11.80 -3.09 -4.12
CA PHE A 68 -12.49 -1.89 -4.59
C PHE A 68 -13.12 -2.11 -5.98
N PRO A 69 -14.37 -1.67 -6.22
CA PRO A 69 -15.06 -1.87 -7.49
C PRO A 69 -14.46 -1.03 -8.63
N ALA A 70 -13.80 0.08 -8.29
CA ALA A 70 -13.06 0.93 -9.20
C ALA A 70 -11.98 1.69 -8.42
N LYS A 71 -10.93 2.16 -9.10
CA LYS A 71 -9.97 3.09 -8.51
C LYS A 71 -10.56 4.51 -8.60
N LYS A 72 -10.87 5.11 -7.45
CA LYS A 72 -11.44 6.46 -7.34
C LYS A 72 -10.63 7.25 -6.31
N ARG A 73 -9.84 8.24 -6.74
CA ARG A 73 -9.03 9.06 -5.83
C ARG A 73 -9.82 10.26 -5.32
N LEU A 74 -9.37 10.86 -4.23
CA LEU A 74 -9.94 12.12 -3.73
C LEU A 74 -9.77 13.24 -4.75
N GLU A 75 -8.65 13.24 -5.47
CA GLU A 75 -8.34 14.17 -6.57
C GLU A 75 -9.37 14.11 -7.71
N ASP A 76 -9.98 12.95 -7.93
CA ASP A 76 -10.99 12.74 -8.97
C ASP A 76 -12.40 13.17 -8.54
N PHE A 77 -12.59 13.59 -7.28
CA PHE A 77 -13.89 13.95 -6.76
C PHE A 77 -14.26 15.40 -7.11
N ASN A 78 -15.37 15.58 -7.84
CA ASN A 78 -15.87 16.91 -8.17
C ASN A 78 -16.66 17.51 -7.00
N PHE A 79 -15.99 18.33 -6.18
CA PHE A 79 -16.61 19.07 -5.08
C PHE A 79 -17.59 20.15 -5.55
N GLU A 80 -17.44 20.69 -6.76
CA GLU A 80 -18.39 21.70 -7.30
C GLU A 80 -19.76 21.08 -7.60
N PHE A 81 -19.79 19.80 -7.99
CA PHE A 81 -21.03 19.05 -8.21
C PHE A 81 -21.76 18.73 -6.89
N GLN A 82 -21.06 18.71 -5.76
CA GLN A 82 -21.63 18.47 -4.45
C GLN A 82 -21.16 19.51 -3.42
N PRO A 83 -21.68 20.75 -3.48
CA PRO A 83 -21.20 21.85 -2.66
C PRO A 83 -21.56 21.71 -1.17
N SER A 84 -22.47 20.78 -0.81
CA SER A 84 -22.80 20.51 0.60
C SER A 84 -21.72 19.72 1.35
N ILE A 85 -20.75 19.16 0.63
CA ILE A 85 -19.64 18.42 1.24
C ILE A 85 -18.49 19.38 1.50
N ASP A 86 -18.14 19.52 2.79
CA ASP A 86 -16.98 20.29 3.19
C ASP A 86 -15.67 19.55 2.83
N LYS A 87 -14.91 20.14 1.91
CA LYS A 87 -13.61 19.61 1.47
C LYS A 87 -12.61 19.50 2.62
N ALA A 88 -12.67 20.39 3.62
CA ALA A 88 -11.79 20.33 4.78
C ALA A 88 -12.07 19.07 5.62
N VAL A 89 -13.35 18.73 5.81
CA VAL A 89 -13.75 17.50 6.53
C VAL A 89 -13.29 16.26 5.78
N ILE A 90 -13.47 16.21 4.45
CA ILE A 90 -12.95 15.09 3.64
C ILE A 90 -11.42 15.01 3.69
N GLY A 91 -10.74 16.16 3.71
CA GLY A 91 -9.29 16.23 3.89
C GLY A 91 -8.83 15.67 5.23
N ASP A 92 -9.54 15.95 6.34
CA ASP A 92 -9.22 15.39 7.65
C ASP A 92 -9.47 13.87 7.69
N LEU A 93 -10.55 13.39 7.07
CA LEU A 93 -10.81 11.95 6.92
C LEU A 93 -9.70 11.24 6.13
N ALA A 94 -9.10 11.91 5.15
CA ALA A 94 -7.97 11.39 4.38
C ALA A 94 -6.69 11.23 5.22
N LEU A 95 -6.60 11.90 6.38
CA LEU A 95 -5.53 11.70 7.37
C LEU A 95 -5.74 10.45 8.23
N LEU A 96 -6.88 9.77 8.08
CA LEU A 96 -7.19 8.46 8.68
C LEU A 96 -7.21 8.43 10.22
N ARG A 97 -7.27 9.60 10.87
CA ARG A 97 -7.28 9.73 12.35
C ARG A 97 -8.43 8.94 12.98
N PHE A 98 -9.58 8.94 12.33
CA PHE A 98 -10.76 8.17 12.76
C PHE A 98 -10.46 6.67 12.90
N ILE A 99 -9.58 6.10 12.07
CA ILE A 99 -9.21 4.67 12.15
C ILE A 99 -8.43 4.42 13.45
N TYR A 100 -7.44 5.27 13.74
CA TYR A 100 -6.62 5.14 14.96
C TYR A 100 -7.42 5.39 16.24
N ASN A 101 -8.46 6.22 16.15
CA ASN A 101 -9.39 6.48 17.24
C ASN A 101 -10.52 5.43 17.38
N ALA A 102 -10.56 4.43 16.49
CA ALA A 102 -11.64 3.44 16.40
C ALA A 102 -13.04 4.07 16.22
N GLU A 103 -13.12 5.15 15.45
CA GLU A 103 -14.35 5.87 15.12
C GLU A 103 -14.96 5.36 13.80
N ASN A 104 -16.28 5.48 13.68
CA ASN A 104 -17.00 5.11 12.47
C ASN A 104 -17.37 6.34 11.64
N VAL A 105 -17.14 6.26 10.33
CA VAL A 105 -17.52 7.32 9.38
C VAL A 105 -18.67 6.82 8.53
N VAL A 106 -19.77 7.58 8.49
CA VAL A 106 -20.96 7.24 7.72
C VAL A 106 -21.30 8.36 6.76
N PHE A 107 -21.35 8.05 5.46
CA PHE A 107 -21.82 8.98 4.44
C PHE A 107 -23.34 8.88 4.28
N LEU A 108 -24.05 9.99 4.51
CA LEU A 108 -25.50 10.08 4.36
C LEU A 108 -25.87 11.02 3.21
N GLY A 109 -26.93 10.67 2.47
CA GLY A 109 -27.45 11.51 1.39
C GLY A 109 -28.13 10.72 0.27
N PRO A 110 -28.78 11.41 -0.69
CA PRO A 110 -29.47 10.79 -1.82
C PRO A 110 -28.56 9.87 -2.66
N PRO A 111 -29.10 8.87 -3.39
CA PRO A 111 -28.30 8.08 -4.32
C PRO A 111 -27.63 8.97 -5.39
N GLY A 112 -26.45 8.57 -5.89
CA GLY A 112 -25.75 9.29 -6.96
C GLY A 112 -24.88 10.48 -6.54
N VAL A 113 -24.87 10.88 -5.26
CA VAL A 113 -24.09 12.06 -4.78
C VAL A 113 -22.61 11.78 -4.46
N GLY A 114 -22.07 10.65 -4.92
CA GLY A 114 -20.63 10.35 -4.77
C GLY A 114 -20.18 9.72 -3.44
N LYS A 115 -21.10 9.27 -2.57
CA LYS A 115 -20.76 8.58 -1.31
C LYS A 115 -19.81 7.40 -1.49
N SER A 116 -20.09 6.52 -2.46
CA SER A 116 -19.24 5.36 -2.75
C SER A 116 -17.88 5.76 -3.29
N HIS A 117 -17.78 6.88 -4.02
CA HIS A 117 -16.50 7.43 -4.46
C HIS A 117 -15.66 7.82 -3.26
N LEU A 118 -16.21 8.61 -2.33
CA LEU A 118 -15.50 9.06 -1.14
C LEU A 118 -15.06 7.89 -0.25
N ALA A 119 -15.93 6.90 -0.05
CA ALA A 119 -15.58 5.69 0.71
C ALA A 119 -14.42 4.91 0.07
N VAL A 120 -14.43 4.74 -1.26
CA VAL A 120 -13.33 4.11 -1.99
C VAL A 120 -12.05 4.95 -1.90
N ALA A 121 -12.16 6.27 -2.07
CA ALA A 121 -11.01 7.17 -2.06
C ALA A 121 -10.31 7.19 -0.70
N ILE A 122 -11.06 7.28 0.40
CA ILE A 122 -10.51 7.18 1.75
C ILE A 122 -9.93 5.78 2.01
N GLY A 123 -10.58 4.72 1.52
CA GLY A 123 -10.04 3.37 1.58
C GLY A 123 -8.71 3.22 0.82
N ILE A 124 -8.55 3.91 -0.32
CA ILE A 124 -7.29 3.96 -1.05
C ILE A 124 -6.21 4.65 -0.22
N GLU A 125 -6.50 5.77 0.44
CA GLU A 125 -5.56 6.43 1.35
C GLU A 125 -5.12 5.50 2.49
N ALA A 126 -6.05 4.72 3.06
CA ALA A 126 -5.73 3.71 4.06
C ALA A 126 -4.76 2.64 3.53
N VAL A 127 -4.96 2.14 2.30
CA VAL A 127 -4.02 1.20 1.67
C VAL A 127 -2.64 1.84 1.45
N GLN A 128 -2.59 3.11 1.03
CA GLN A 128 -1.32 3.84 0.85
C GLN A 128 -0.58 4.01 2.18
N ALA A 129 -1.31 4.26 3.27
CA ALA A 129 -0.79 4.33 4.63
C ALA A 129 -0.38 2.95 5.22
N GLY A 130 -0.52 1.87 4.46
CA GLY A 130 -0.10 0.53 4.87
C GLY A 130 -1.18 -0.29 5.60
N LEU A 131 -2.40 0.23 5.71
CA LEU A 131 -3.51 -0.46 6.36
C LEU A 131 -4.19 -1.44 5.40
N SER A 132 -4.61 -2.58 5.95
CA SER A 132 -5.47 -3.52 5.23
C SER A 132 -6.90 -3.00 5.20
N VAL A 133 -7.51 -3.01 4.02
CA VAL A 133 -8.90 -2.57 3.80
C VAL A 133 -9.70 -3.72 3.22
N TYR A 134 -11.00 -3.77 3.53
CA TYR A 134 -11.96 -4.67 2.91
C TYR A 134 -13.17 -3.87 2.45
N PHE A 135 -13.46 -3.88 1.15
CA PHE A 135 -14.62 -3.22 0.58
C PHE A 135 -15.69 -4.26 0.23
N ALA A 136 -16.89 -4.10 0.78
CA ALA A 136 -18.03 -4.96 0.47
C ALA A 136 -19.33 -4.15 0.44
N ASN A 137 -20.28 -4.61 -0.38
CA ASN A 137 -21.67 -4.22 -0.20
C ASN A 137 -22.31 -5.05 0.93
N ALA A 138 -23.40 -4.56 1.50
CA ALA A 138 -24.06 -5.22 2.63
C ALA A 138 -24.47 -6.68 2.33
N GLY A 139 -24.91 -6.98 1.10
CA GLY A 139 -25.28 -8.34 0.71
C GLY A 139 -24.10 -9.31 0.73
N ILE A 140 -22.95 -8.90 0.16
CA ILE A 140 -21.70 -9.68 0.21
C ILE A 140 -21.26 -9.87 1.66
N LEU A 141 -21.28 -8.80 2.45
CA LEU A 141 -20.86 -8.85 3.85
C LEU A 141 -21.69 -9.86 4.68
N ILE A 142 -23.01 -9.92 4.45
CA ILE A 142 -23.88 -10.90 5.11
C ILE A 142 -23.52 -12.34 4.70
N LEU A 143 -23.25 -12.58 3.41
CA LEU A 143 -22.83 -13.89 2.91
C LEU A 143 -21.47 -14.32 3.49
N ASP A 144 -20.52 -13.39 3.57
CA ASP A 144 -19.20 -13.62 4.16
C ASP A 144 -19.32 -13.99 5.65
N PHE A 145 -20.16 -13.29 6.41
CA PHE A 145 -20.43 -13.63 7.81
C PHE A 145 -21.12 -15.01 7.95
N ALA A 146 -22.09 -15.33 7.10
CA ALA A 146 -22.76 -16.62 7.13
C ALA A 146 -21.82 -17.80 6.81
N THR A 147 -20.89 -17.61 5.88
CA THR A 147 -19.92 -18.66 5.48
C THR A 147 -18.75 -18.81 6.46
N SER A 148 -18.31 -17.72 7.08
CA SER A 148 -17.22 -17.73 8.08
C SER A 148 -17.63 -18.29 9.44
N THR A 149 -18.93 -18.47 9.71
CA THR A 149 -19.44 -19.10 10.95
C THR A 149 -19.16 -20.62 11.02
N LYS A 150 -18.61 -21.25 9.97
CA LYS A 150 -18.18 -22.67 9.99
C LYS A 150 -16.74 -22.91 10.47
N PHE A 151 -15.99 -21.87 10.81
CA PHE A 151 -14.65 -21.99 11.39
C PHE A 151 -14.52 -21.15 12.66
N ARG A 152 -15.29 -21.52 13.68
CA ARG A 152 -14.99 -21.25 15.08
C ARG A 152 -15.27 -22.49 15.90
#